data_AF-A0A497MMA9-F1
#
_entry.id   AF-A0A497MMA9-F1
#
_cell.length_a   1.000
_cell.length_b   1.000
_cell.length_c   1.000
_cell.angle_alpha   90.00
_cell.angle_beta   90.00
_cell.angle_gamma   90.00
#
_symmetry.space_group_name_H-M   'P 1'
#
loop_
_entity.id
_entity.type
_entity.pdbx_description
1 polymer ?
#
loop_
_entity_poly.entity_id
_entity_poly.type
_entity_poly.pdbx_seq_one_letter_code
_entity_poly.pdbx_strand_id
1 'polypeptide(L)'
;MSNHLLKELDERFRFHALLLLGVDYGSVKKAGERLLEGGRPPPSFKGKVIDCLDCFEASLLDVLLAREGLTKGLDYYFLQTPNRKFILMLRSLRGEKAVKGLDLLRSLSRVKKYAIRILEEWGVRGRLKVRDLDEALRLGYEVLKVRDKIFMGKCPKCGRRSPSRIVERISNGRFLIYARKFCCGFVVRGEVSIERETPILG
;
A
#
# COMPACT_ATOMS: atom_id res chain seq x y z
N MET A 1 -3.30 14.87 14.39
CA MET A 1 -3.46 15.24 12.95
C MET A 1 -4.95 15.34 12.63
N SER A 2 -5.39 16.26 11.76
CA SER A 2 -6.82 16.42 11.46
C SER A 2 -7.36 15.30 10.57
N ASN A 3 -8.65 14.99 10.70
CA ASN A 3 -9.34 14.00 9.85
C ASN A 3 -9.30 14.37 8.36
N HIS A 4 -9.24 15.67 8.05
CA HIS A 4 -9.09 16.16 6.68
C HIS A 4 -7.75 15.74 6.08
N LEU A 5 -6.63 16.00 6.78
CA LEU A 5 -5.29 15.64 6.31
C LEU A 5 -5.11 14.13 6.13
N LEU A 6 -5.75 13.31 6.97
CA LEU A 6 -5.73 11.85 6.82
C LEU A 6 -6.45 11.38 5.54
N LYS A 7 -7.58 12.00 5.19
CA LYS A 7 -8.28 11.70 3.93
C LYS A 7 -7.45 12.11 2.72
N GLU A 8 -6.89 13.32 2.76
CA GLU A 8 -6.07 13.85 1.69
C GLU A 8 -4.78 13.03 1.49
N LEU A 9 -4.14 12.58 2.59
CA LEU A 9 -3.02 11.66 2.54
C LEU A 9 -3.39 10.33 1.86
N ASP A 10 -4.56 9.79 2.17
CA ASP A 10 -5.04 8.55 1.56
C ASP A 10 -5.31 8.72 0.06
N GLU A 11 -5.89 9.83 -0.35
CA GLU A 11 -6.11 10.18 -1.77
C GLU A 11 -4.79 10.31 -2.53
N ARG A 12 -3.81 11.04 -1.96
CA ARG A 12 -2.48 11.17 -2.57
C ARG A 12 -1.74 9.84 -2.63
N PHE A 13 -1.83 9.02 -1.59
CA PHE A 13 -1.29 7.66 -1.61
C PHE A 13 -1.90 6.84 -2.75
N ARG A 14 -3.23 6.85 -2.90
CA ARG A 14 -3.91 6.12 -3.98
C ARG A 14 -3.43 6.59 -5.34
N PHE A 15 -3.32 7.90 -5.55
CA PHE A 15 -2.80 8.47 -6.80
C PHE A 15 -1.39 7.95 -7.14
N HIS A 16 -0.44 8.04 -6.20
CA HIS A 16 0.93 7.55 -6.41
C HIS A 16 0.99 6.03 -6.62
N ALA A 17 0.16 5.27 -5.91
CA ALA A 17 0.09 3.81 -6.07
C ALA A 17 -0.43 3.41 -7.46
N LEU A 18 -1.43 4.14 -7.99
CA LEU A 18 -1.93 3.91 -9.35
C LEU A 18 -0.88 4.23 -10.41
N LEU A 19 -0.13 5.33 -10.26
CA LEU A 19 0.98 5.67 -11.15
C LEU A 19 2.02 4.54 -11.20
N LEU A 20 2.38 3.98 -10.03
CA LEU A 20 3.34 2.88 -9.94
C LEU A 20 2.83 1.59 -10.61
N LEU A 21 1.52 1.34 -10.56
CA LEU A 21 0.88 0.21 -11.25
C LEU A 21 0.63 0.49 -12.75
N GLY A 22 0.93 1.70 -13.23
CA GLY A 22 0.64 2.14 -14.59
C GLY A 22 -0.87 2.13 -14.88
N VAL A 23 -1.69 2.46 -13.89
CA VAL A 23 -3.16 2.48 -13.99
C VAL A 23 -3.65 3.92 -13.94
N ASP A 24 -4.54 4.28 -14.86
CA ASP A 24 -5.16 5.60 -14.90
C ASP A 24 -6.22 5.74 -13.78
N TYR A 25 -6.20 6.89 -13.09
CA TYR A 25 -7.14 7.21 -12.01
C TYR A 25 -8.59 7.28 -12.52
N GLY A 26 -8.82 7.86 -13.71
CA GLY A 26 -10.15 7.98 -14.30
C GLY A 26 -10.80 6.62 -14.55
N SER A 27 -10.01 5.65 -15.00
CA SER A 27 -10.42 4.27 -15.26
C SER A 27 -10.85 3.56 -13.98
N VAL A 28 -10.11 3.73 -12.89
CA VAL A 28 -10.46 3.17 -11.57
C VAL A 28 -11.73 3.83 -11.03
N LYS A 29 -11.88 5.15 -11.17
CA LYS A 29 -13.10 5.86 -10.75
C LYS A 29 -14.34 5.32 -11.46
N LYS A 30 -14.29 5.21 -12.80
CA LYS A 30 -15.38 4.63 -13.62
C LYS A 30 -15.68 3.19 -13.23
N ALA A 31 -14.65 2.38 -12.96
CA ALA A 31 -14.83 1.01 -12.49
C ALA A 31 -15.60 0.97 -11.15
N GLY A 32 -15.27 1.87 -10.22
CA GLY A 32 -15.96 1.99 -8.93
C GLY A 32 -17.45 2.31 -9.06
N GLU A 33 -17.80 3.21 -9.97
CA GLU A 33 -19.21 3.54 -10.27
C GLU A 33 -19.97 2.29 -10.77
N ARG A 34 -19.38 1.52 -11.71
CA ARG A 34 -19.96 0.26 -12.23
C ARG A 34 -20.00 -0.90 -11.23
N LEU A 35 -19.24 -0.84 -10.14
CA LEU A 35 -19.28 -1.87 -9.09
C LEU A 35 -20.51 -1.74 -8.20
N LEU A 36 -21.03 -0.52 -8.07
CA LEU A 36 -22.21 -0.22 -7.25
C LEU A 36 -23.52 -0.62 -7.94
N GLU A 37 -23.50 -0.83 -9.25
CA GLU A 37 -24.66 -1.25 -10.05
C GLU A 37 -25.10 -2.71 -9.77
N GLY A 38 -24.27 -3.48 -9.04
CA GLY A 38 -24.63 -4.80 -8.53
C GLY A 38 -24.61 -5.91 -9.59
N GLY A 39 -24.06 -7.06 -9.22
CA GLY A 39 -24.09 -8.27 -10.04
C GLY A 39 -24.73 -9.42 -9.26
N ARG A 40 -25.51 -10.27 -9.95
CA ARG A 40 -25.99 -11.51 -9.35
C ARG A 40 -24.85 -12.53 -9.33
N PRO A 41 -24.64 -13.26 -8.21
CA PRO A 41 -23.63 -14.30 -8.16
C PRO A 41 -23.97 -15.42 -9.16
N PRO A 42 -22.97 -16.05 -9.76
CA PRO A 42 -23.22 -17.26 -10.54
C PRO A 42 -23.74 -18.38 -9.63
N PRO A 43 -24.68 -19.23 -10.11
CA PRO A 43 -25.28 -20.30 -9.31
C PRO A 43 -24.29 -21.39 -8.87
N SER A 44 -23.16 -21.53 -9.58
CA SER A 44 -22.02 -22.33 -9.13
C SER A 44 -20.71 -21.65 -9.46
N PHE A 45 -19.75 -21.72 -8.53
CA PHE A 45 -18.43 -21.15 -8.70
C PHE A 45 -17.36 -22.14 -8.27
N LYS A 46 -16.40 -22.38 -9.17
CA LYS A 46 -15.12 -23.03 -8.89
C LYS A 46 -14.04 -22.06 -9.35
N GLY A 47 -13.16 -21.65 -8.45
CA GLY A 47 -12.12 -20.66 -8.75
C GLY A 47 -11.54 -20.01 -7.50
N LYS A 48 -10.78 -18.95 -7.70
CA LYS A 48 -10.14 -18.19 -6.63
C LYS A 48 -11.11 -17.15 -6.07
N VAL A 49 -11.19 -17.06 -4.74
CA VAL A 49 -11.99 -16.06 -4.03
C VAL A 49 -11.05 -15.10 -3.32
N ILE A 50 -11.28 -13.79 -3.48
CA ILE A 50 -10.56 -12.74 -2.75
C ILE A 50 -11.62 -11.90 -2.03
N ASP A 51 -11.60 -11.95 -0.71
CA ASP A 51 -12.57 -11.28 0.16
C ASP A 51 -11.98 -9.99 0.77
N CYS A 52 -12.85 -9.22 1.43
CA CYS A 52 -12.56 -8.03 2.21
C CYS A 52 -11.98 -6.87 1.40
N LEU A 53 -12.33 -6.77 0.11
CA LEU A 53 -11.90 -5.67 -0.74
C LEU A 53 -12.69 -4.41 -0.41
N ASP A 54 -11.99 -3.28 -0.25
CA ASP A 54 -12.70 -2.00 -0.29
C ASP A 54 -13.07 -1.60 -1.73
N CYS A 55 -13.87 -0.54 -1.88
CA CYS A 55 -14.30 -0.08 -3.19
C CYS A 55 -13.12 0.27 -4.11
N PHE A 56 -12.04 0.85 -3.57
CA PHE A 56 -10.86 1.21 -4.35
C PHE A 56 -10.08 -0.03 -4.81
N GLU A 57 -9.84 -0.98 -3.91
CA GLU A 57 -9.20 -2.27 -4.22
C GLU A 57 -9.98 -3.06 -5.26
N ALA A 58 -11.31 -3.14 -5.12
CA ALA A 58 -12.18 -3.81 -6.09
C ALA A 58 -12.16 -3.12 -7.45
N SER A 59 -12.20 -1.78 -7.47
CA SER A 59 -12.13 -0.99 -8.71
C SER A 59 -10.80 -1.16 -9.43
N LEU A 60 -9.69 -1.18 -8.68
CA LEU A 60 -8.36 -1.44 -9.22
C LEU A 60 -8.29 -2.83 -9.83
N LEU A 61 -8.80 -3.85 -9.13
CA LEU A 61 -8.83 -5.22 -9.63
C LEU A 61 -9.66 -5.34 -10.92
N ASP A 62 -10.82 -4.68 -11.01
CA ASP A 62 -11.63 -4.67 -12.25
C ASP A 62 -10.81 -4.17 -13.44
N VAL A 63 -10.08 -3.06 -13.27
CA VAL A 63 -9.23 -2.49 -14.31
C VAL A 63 -8.05 -3.41 -14.66
N LEU A 64 -7.38 -4.00 -13.67
CA LEU A 64 -6.23 -4.87 -13.88
C LEU A 64 -6.63 -6.19 -14.56
N LEU A 65 -7.75 -6.79 -14.17
CA LEU A 65 -8.27 -8.02 -14.77
C LEU A 65 -8.70 -7.78 -16.23
N ALA A 66 -9.39 -6.67 -16.50
CA ALA A 66 -9.75 -6.27 -17.86
C ALA A 66 -8.50 -6.06 -18.75
N ARG A 67 -7.42 -5.47 -18.19
CA ARG A 67 -6.13 -5.33 -18.89
C ARG A 67 -5.46 -6.67 -19.22
N GLU A 68 -5.74 -7.72 -18.44
CA GLU A 68 -5.33 -9.10 -18.75
C GLU A 68 -6.26 -9.82 -19.76
N GLY A 69 -7.27 -9.13 -20.29
CA GLY A 69 -8.24 -9.67 -21.24
C GLY A 69 -9.35 -10.51 -20.61
N LEU A 70 -9.56 -10.39 -19.29
CA LEU A 70 -10.65 -11.07 -18.60
C LEU A 70 -11.93 -10.26 -18.68
N THR A 71 -13.06 -10.95 -18.83
CA THR A 71 -14.38 -10.34 -18.98
C THR A 71 -15.20 -10.46 -17.70
N LYS A 72 -15.60 -9.32 -17.13
CA LYS A 72 -16.54 -9.26 -16.01
C LYS A 72 -17.85 -9.95 -16.40
N GLY A 73 -18.38 -10.80 -15.53
CA GLY A 73 -19.61 -11.55 -15.80
C GLY A 73 -19.41 -12.89 -16.49
N LEU A 74 -18.20 -13.17 -16.99
CA LEU A 74 -17.82 -14.47 -17.57
C LEU A 74 -16.67 -15.08 -16.76
N ASP A 75 -15.54 -14.37 -16.71
CA ASP A 75 -14.30 -14.82 -16.09
C ASP A 75 -14.22 -14.46 -14.60
N TYR A 76 -14.82 -13.32 -14.22
CA TYR A 76 -14.83 -12.86 -12.84
C TYR A 76 -16.09 -12.08 -12.47
N TYR A 77 -16.39 -12.05 -11.18
CA TYR A 77 -17.54 -11.37 -10.61
C TYR A 77 -17.15 -10.64 -9.33
N PHE A 78 -17.79 -9.50 -9.08
CA PHE A 78 -17.72 -8.82 -7.80
C PHE A 78 -19.07 -8.92 -7.10
N LEU A 79 -19.03 -9.28 -5.82
CA LEU A 79 -20.20 -9.30 -4.95
C LEU A 79 -19.98 -8.30 -3.83
N GLN A 80 -20.95 -7.41 -3.62
CA GLN A 80 -20.91 -6.51 -2.47
C GLN A 80 -21.47 -7.23 -1.25
N THR A 81 -20.73 -7.19 -0.15
CA THR A 81 -21.13 -7.71 1.15
C THR A 81 -21.92 -6.66 1.93
N PRO A 82 -22.73 -7.05 2.95
CA PRO A 82 -23.54 -6.11 3.75
C PRO A 82 -22.74 -4.98 4.41
N ASN A 83 -21.46 -5.20 4.71
CA ASN A 83 -20.54 -4.22 5.29
C ASN A 83 -19.88 -3.29 4.25
N ARG A 84 -20.44 -3.19 3.04
CA ARG A 84 -19.93 -2.38 1.90
C ARG A 84 -18.54 -2.77 1.42
N LYS A 85 -18.08 -3.98 1.73
CA LYS A 85 -16.88 -4.59 1.13
C LYS A 85 -17.26 -5.37 -0.11
N PHE A 86 -16.26 -5.83 -0.84
CA PHE A 86 -16.43 -6.61 -2.05
C PHE A 86 -15.68 -7.94 -1.96
N ILE A 87 -16.27 -8.95 -2.58
CA ILE A 87 -15.67 -10.25 -2.84
C ILE A 87 -15.45 -10.35 -4.35
N LEU A 88 -14.20 -10.61 -4.77
CA LEU A 88 -13.88 -11.02 -6.13
C LEU A 88 -13.95 -12.54 -6.22
N MET A 89 -14.75 -13.03 -7.16
CA MET A 89 -14.81 -14.44 -7.55
C MET A 89 -14.19 -14.57 -8.95
N LEU A 90 -12.99 -15.13 -9.04
CA LEU A 90 -12.22 -15.31 -10.28
C LEU A 90 -12.25 -16.78 -10.72
N ARG A 91 -12.94 -17.07 -11.83
CA ARG A 91 -13.04 -18.44 -12.40
C ARG A 91 -11.80 -18.85 -13.16
N SER A 92 -11.10 -17.89 -13.75
CA SER A 92 -9.91 -18.14 -14.56
C SER A 92 -8.67 -18.41 -13.70
N LEU A 93 -7.79 -19.29 -14.19
CA LEU A 93 -6.41 -19.40 -13.66
C LEU A 93 -5.52 -18.21 -14.11
N ARG A 94 -6.01 -17.39 -15.04
CA ARG A 94 -5.39 -16.13 -15.46
C ARG A 94 -5.80 -15.00 -14.49
N GLY A 95 -5.10 -13.87 -14.48
CA GLY A 95 -5.31 -12.80 -13.48
C GLY A 95 -4.28 -12.78 -12.36
N GLU A 96 -3.23 -13.61 -12.43
CA GLU A 96 -2.16 -13.59 -11.43
C GLU A 96 -1.45 -12.23 -11.34
N LYS A 97 -1.29 -11.51 -12.47
CA LYS A 97 -0.63 -10.19 -12.44
C LYS A 97 -1.51 -9.16 -11.74
N ALA A 98 -2.82 -9.20 -11.94
CA ALA A 98 -3.80 -8.37 -11.27
C ALA A 98 -3.79 -8.60 -9.76
N VAL A 99 -3.74 -9.87 -9.33
CA VAL A 99 -3.63 -10.21 -7.91
C VAL A 99 -2.28 -9.75 -7.34
N LYS A 100 -1.16 -9.95 -8.05
CA LYS A 100 0.15 -9.41 -7.64
C LYS A 100 0.13 -7.87 -7.54
N GLY A 101 -0.63 -7.19 -8.40
CA GLY A 101 -0.85 -5.74 -8.32
C GLY A 101 -1.59 -5.33 -7.05
N LEU A 102 -2.63 -6.06 -6.65
CA LEU A 102 -3.31 -5.85 -5.37
C LEU A 102 -2.36 -6.12 -4.18
N ASP A 103 -1.61 -7.21 -4.22
CA ASP A 103 -0.65 -7.55 -3.16
C ASP A 103 0.42 -6.45 -3.01
N LEU A 104 0.88 -5.89 -4.13
CA LEU A 104 1.78 -4.74 -4.14
C LEU A 104 1.12 -3.50 -3.52
N LEU A 105 -0.10 -3.15 -3.91
CA LEU A 105 -0.86 -2.04 -3.31
C LEU A 105 -0.99 -2.21 -1.79
N ARG A 106 -1.36 -3.41 -1.34
CA ARG A 106 -1.51 -3.73 0.09
C ARG A 106 -0.18 -3.66 0.83
N SER A 107 0.91 -4.08 0.22
CA SER A 107 2.25 -3.89 0.78
C SER A 107 2.59 -2.40 0.92
N LEU A 108 2.34 -1.63 -0.14
CA LEU A 108 2.59 -0.18 -0.19
C LEU A 108 1.71 0.59 0.80
N SER A 109 0.54 0.08 1.18
CA SER A 109 -0.33 0.73 2.17
C SER A 109 0.36 1.01 3.51
N ARG A 110 1.43 0.26 3.84
CA ARG A 110 2.29 0.50 5.00
C ARG A 110 2.98 1.86 4.97
N VAL A 111 3.22 2.42 3.77
CA VAL A 111 3.79 3.77 3.58
C VAL A 111 2.94 4.81 4.29
N LYS A 112 1.61 4.69 4.28
CA LYS A 112 0.72 5.62 4.98
C LYS A 112 1.03 5.71 6.47
N LYS A 113 1.30 4.57 7.12
CA LYS A 113 1.69 4.53 8.53
C LYS A 113 2.99 5.29 8.79
N TYR A 114 3.97 5.18 7.91
CA TYR A 114 5.23 5.92 8.03
C TYR A 114 5.03 7.41 7.77
N ALA A 115 4.30 7.76 6.71
CA ALA A 115 3.97 9.14 6.40
C ALA A 115 3.24 9.84 7.56
N ILE A 116 2.27 9.18 8.18
CA ILE A 116 1.56 9.70 9.37
C ILE A 116 2.55 10.02 10.49
N ARG A 117 3.45 9.10 10.84
CA ARG A 117 4.44 9.31 11.91
C ARG A 117 5.41 10.45 11.59
N ILE A 118 5.78 10.61 10.31
CA ILE A 118 6.64 11.70 9.85
C ILE A 118 5.91 13.04 9.95
N LEU A 119 4.65 13.10 9.50
CA LEU A 119 3.81 14.30 9.61
C LEU A 119 3.56 14.68 11.07
N GLU A 120 3.38 13.72 11.97
CA GLU A 120 3.26 13.97 13.40
C GLU A 120 4.53 14.62 13.96
N GLU A 121 5.72 14.08 13.63
CA GLU A 121 7.00 14.68 14.02
C GLU A 121 7.16 16.11 13.48
N TRP A 122 6.80 16.35 12.22
CA TRP A 122 6.86 17.68 11.62
C TRP A 122 5.84 18.65 12.22
N GLY A 123 4.64 18.16 12.55
CA GLY A 123 3.58 18.94 13.19
C GLY A 123 3.94 19.38 14.60
N VAL A 124 4.70 18.58 15.34
CA VAL A 124 5.27 18.98 16.64
C VAL A 124 6.27 20.12 16.47
N ARG A 125 6.99 20.17 15.33
CA ARG A 125 8.00 21.19 15.03
C ARG A 125 7.43 22.42 14.30
N GLY A 126 6.15 22.43 13.92
CA GLY A 126 5.53 23.55 13.20
C GLY A 126 4.21 23.22 12.52
N ARG A 127 3.71 24.12 11.65
CA ARG A 127 2.45 23.89 10.91
C ARG A 127 2.67 23.06 9.65
N LEU A 128 1.74 22.14 9.40
CA LEU A 128 1.69 21.31 8.21
C LEU A 128 0.99 22.03 7.04
N LYS A 129 1.46 21.78 5.83
CA LYS A 129 0.93 22.21 4.55
C LYS A 129 0.60 20.98 3.70
N VAL A 130 -0.25 21.15 2.69
CA VAL A 130 -0.64 20.08 1.75
C VAL A 130 0.57 19.45 1.04
N ARG A 131 1.59 20.26 0.66
CA ARG A 131 2.84 19.77 0.05
C ARG A 131 3.55 18.72 0.92
N ASP A 132 3.41 18.84 2.24
CA ASP A 132 4.08 17.94 3.18
C ASP A 132 3.54 16.52 3.09
N LEU A 133 2.33 16.33 2.57
CA LEU A 133 1.73 15.01 2.40
C LEU A 133 2.50 14.18 1.37
N ASP A 134 2.84 14.75 0.21
CA ASP A 134 3.61 14.05 -0.83
C ASP A 134 5.03 13.75 -0.35
N GLU A 135 5.65 14.74 0.31
CA GLU A 135 6.98 14.59 0.86
C GLU A 135 7.03 13.49 1.94
N ALA A 136 6.05 13.46 2.84
CA ALA A 136 5.94 12.43 3.86
C ALA A 136 5.66 11.03 3.26
N LEU A 137 4.86 10.94 2.18
CA LEU A 137 4.66 9.68 1.46
C LEU A 137 5.95 9.20 0.79
N ARG A 138 6.70 10.10 0.15
CA ARG A 138 8.01 9.81 -0.45
C ARG A 138 8.99 9.29 0.60
N LEU A 139 9.13 9.98 1.73
CA LEU A 139 9.99 9.55 2.83
C LEU A 139 9.49 8.24 3.46
N GLY A 140 8.19 8.06 3.60
CA GLY A 140 7.59 6.82 4.08
C GLY A 140 7.88 5.62 3.17
N TYR A 141 7.99 5.85 1.86
CA TYR A 141 8.43 4.83 0.91
C TYR A 141 9.91 4.46 1.11
N GLU A 142 10.79 5.43 1.31
CA GLU A 142 12.20 5.16 1.61
C GLU A 142 12.36 4.38 2.94
N VAL A 143 11.58 4.72 3.97
CA VAL A 143 11.52 3.94 5.22
C VAL A 143 11.10 2.50 4.96
N LEU A 144 10.04 2.27 4.19
CA LEU A 144 9.58 0.93 3.84
C LEU A 144 10.66 0.15 3.08
N LYS A 145 11.33 0.78 2.12
CA LYS A 145 12.41 0.17 1.32
C LYS A 145 13.58 -0.27 2.19
N VAL A 146 14.05 0.59 3.11
CA VAL A 146 15.13 0.24 4.05
C VAL A 146 14.69 -0.88 4.99
N ARG A 147 13.47 -0.80 5.53
CA ARG A 147 12.91 -1.85 6.39
C ARG A 147 12.88 -3.20 5.68
N ASP A 148 12.33 -3.26 4.48
CA ASP A 148 12.11 -4.51 3.76
C ASP A 148 13.45 -5.12 3.32
N LYS A 149 14.43 -4.28 2.91
CA LYS A 149 15.81 -4.70 2.66
C LYS A 149 16.43 -5.38 3.90
N ILE A 150 16.27 -4.78 5.07
CA ILE A 150 16.79 -5.35 6.33
C ILE A 150 16.05 -6.63 6.70
N PHE A 151 14.72 -6.65 6.56
CA PHE A 151 13.88 -7.78 6.93
C PHE A 151 14.20 -9.01 6.05
N MET A 152 14.24 -8.83 4.73
CA MET A 152 14.49 -9.89 3.74
C MET A 152 15.97 -10.29 3.64
N GLY A 153 16.89 -9.42 4.04
CA GLY A 153 18.33 -9.66 3.96
C GLY A 153 18.81 -10.82 4.84
N LYS A 154 19.86 -11.51 4.37
CA LYS A 154 20.61 -12.49 5.17
C LYS A 154 21.18 -11.82 6.42
N CYS A 155 21.31 -12.57 7.51
CA CYS A 155 21.99 -12.07 8.70
C CYS A 155 23.47 -11.76 8.33
N PRO A 156 23.94 -10.52 8.53
CA PRO A 156 25.33 -10.19 8.20
C PRO A 156 26.34 -10.88 9.11
N LYS A 157 25.93 -11.32 10.31
CA LYS A 157 26.81 -12.03 11.25
C LYS A 157 27.01 -13.51 10.90
N CYS A 158 25.97 -14.24 10.51
CA CYS A 158 26.04 -15.70 10.31
C CYS A 158 25.58 -16.18 8.93
N GLY A 159 25.23 -15.27 8.01
CA GLY A 159 24.81 -15.58 6.64
C GLY A 159 23.44 -16.25 6.48
N ARG A 160 22.81 -16.70 7.56
CA ARG A 160 21.51 -17.39 7.52
C ARG A 160 20.37 -16.43 7.18
N ARG A 161 19.36 -16.93 6.46
CA ARG A 161 18.05 -16.27 6.36
C ARG A 161 17.26 -16.63 7.63
N SER A 162 16.83 -15.62 8.37
CA SER A 162 15.98 -15.81 9.55
C SER A 162 14.97 -14.67 9.67
N PRO A 163 13.80 -14.94 10.25
CA PRO A 163 12.90 -13.88 10.68
C PRO A 163 13.63 -12.87 11.58
N SER A 164 13.10 -11.66 11.61
CA SER A 164 13.64 -10.55 12.41
C SER A 164 12.54 -9.89 13.21
N ARG A 165 12.80 -9.58 14.49
CA ARG A 165 11.96 -8.65 15.24
C ARG A 165 12.35 -7.23 14.87
N ILE A 166 11.41 -6.48 14.33
CA ILE A 166 11.60 -5.08 13.90
C ILE A 166 11.12 -4.14 15.02
N VAL A 167 11.93 -3.14 15.34
CA VAL A 167 11.61 -2.03 16.25
C VAL A 167 11.92 -0.73 15.53
N GLU A 168 10.97 0.21 15.53
CA GLU A 168 11.02 1.44 14.75
C GLU A 168 10.79 2.66 15.65
N ARG A 169 11.67 3.66 15.58
CA ARG A 169 11.50 4.91 16.33
C ARG A 169 11.94 6.11 15.50
N ILE A 170 11.38 7.27 15.80
CA ILE A 170 11.85 8.56 15.27
C ILE A 170 12.71 9.22 16.35
N SER A 171 13.85 9.78 15.96
CA SER A 171 14.73 10.53 16.85
C SER A 171 15.60 11.48 16.03
N ASN A 172 15.71 12.74 16.46
CA ASN A 172 16.61 13.74 15.88
C ASN A 172 16.49 13.88 14.34
N GLY A 173 15.26 13.94 13.83
CA GLY A 173 15.01 14.10 12.38
C GLY A 173 15.31 12.84 11.56
N ARG A 174 15.48 11.69 12.21
CA ARG A 174 15.73 10.40 11.55
C ARG A 174 14.70 9.37 11.94
N PHE A 175 14.33 8.52 10.99
CA PHE A 175 13.54 7.32 11.20
C PHE A 175 14.49 6.13 11.35
N LEU A 176 14.58 5.59 12.56
CA LEU A 176 15.50 4.52 12.93
C LEU A 176 14.78 3.16 12.93
N ILE A 177 15.40 2.18 12.29
CA ILE A 177 14.90 0.82 12.14
C ILE A 177 15.93 -0.14 12.74
N TYR A 178 15.52 -0.87 13.77
CA TYR A 178 16.33 -1.90 14.42
C TYR A 178 15.72 -3.27 14.14
N ALA A 179 16.51 -4.18 13.57
CA ALA A 179 16.08 -5.54 13.27
C ALA A 179 16.95 -6.55 14.00
N ARG A 180 16.38 -7.20 15.03
CA ARG A 180 17.04 -8.31 15.74
C ARG A 180 16.81 -9.61 14.99
N LYS A 181 17.86 -10.17 14.40
CA LYS A 181 17.85 -11.44 13.67
C LYS A 181 17.71 -12.61 14.65
N PHE A 182 16.75 -13.50 14.44
CA PHE A 182 16.50 -14.63 15.35
C PHE A 182 17.57 -15.72 15.30
N CYS A 183 18.32 -15.84 14.20
CA CYS A 183 19.35 -16.88 14.07
C CYS A 183 20.50 -16.77 15.09
N CYS A 184 20.87 -15.55 15.51
CA CYS A 184 22.02 -15.34 16.40
C CYS A 184 21.89 -14.08 17.28
N GLY A 185 20.72 -13.44 17.30
CA GLY A 185 20.45 -12.23 18.07
C GLY A 185 21.08 -10.95 17.52
N PHE A 186 21.81 -11.00 16.40
CA PHE A 186 22.47 -9.82 15.82
C PHE A 186 21.45 -8.73 15.44
N VAL A 187 21.79 -7.47 15.74
CA VAL A 187 20.93 -6.31 15.45
C VAL A 187 21.46 -5.58 14.22
N VAL A 188 20.67 -5.59 13.15
CA VAL A 188 20.90 -4.74 11.98
C VAL A 188 20.20 -3.40 12.20
N ARG A 189 20.87 -2.31 11.82
CA ARG A 189 20.35 -0.95 11.93
C ARG A 189 20.16 -0.36 10.54
N GLY A 190 19.05 0.33 10.35
CA GLY A 190 18.80 1.18 9.19
C GLY A 190 18.32 2.54 9.67
N GLU A 191 18.60 3.57 8.89
CA GLU A 191 18.09 4.91 9.14
C GLU A 191 17.68 5.58 7.84
N VAL A 192 16.70 6.47 7.92
CA VAL A 192 16.27 7.35 6.86
C VAL A 192 16.18 8.76 7.44
N SER A 193 16.84 9.74 6.81
CA SER A 193 16.62 11.14 7.16
C SER A 193 15.19 11.52 6.80
N ILE A 194 14.48 12.14 7.74
CA ILE A 194 13.12 12.63 7.56
C ILE A 194 13.05 14.14 7.85
N GLU A 195 14.18 14.84 7.71
CA GLU A 195 14.18 16.29 7.75
C GLU A 195 13.33 16.83 6.59
N ARG A 196 12.55 17.87 6.89
CA ARG A 196 11.69 18.51 5.90
C ARG A 196 12.57 19.31 4.95
N GLU A 197 12.35 19.17 3.65
CA GLU A 197 13.00 19.99 2.64
C GLU A 197 12.54 21.45 2.82
N THR A 198 13.39 22.27 3.44
CA THR A 198 13.20 23.72 3.40
C THR A 198 13.37 24.18 1.96
N PRO A 199 12.40 24.92 1.40
CA PRO A 199 12.61 25.52 0.09
C PRO A 199 13.84 26.43 0.18
N ILE A 200 14.76 26.28 -0.78
CA ILE A 200 15.71 27.34 -1.09
C ILE A 200 14.83 28.52 -1.51
N LEU A 201 14.82 29.58 -0.71
CA LEU A 201 14.23 30.86 -1.12
C LEU A 201 15.04 31.31 -2.34
N GLY A 202 14.49 31.08 -3.53
CA GLY A 202 14.96 31.64 -4.79
C GLY A 202 14.03 32.75 -5.22
#